data_AF-A0A7H0GV55-F1
#
_entry.id   AF-A0A7H0GV55-F1
#
_cell.length_a   1.000
_cell.length_b   1.000
_cell.length_c   1.000
_cell.angle_alpha   90.00
_cell.angle_beta   90.00
_cell.angle_gamma   90.00
#
_symmetry.space_group_name_H-M   'P 1'
#
loop_
_entity.id
_entity.type
_entity.pdbx_description
1 polymer ?
#
loop_
_entity_poly.entity_id
_entity_poly.type
_entity_poly.pdbx_seq_one_letter_code
_entity_poly.pdbx_strand_id
1 'polypeptide(L)'
;MPIVAAGTPLPLFSAAQDKDQVEARGISSTAWTDYVTTPAGELALRMVVGQPQLGQPKPAATAGPSAALRAYFGHKLAGRAADLASFKEVVVKGRANQPATAVKVVLQTKDAAAYSATVQLGAEVQEVRIPLAAFRSDALLLLPRPYPGFLPLTHQSSSQPALQLTDAEVLQLVLDAAAPANGQLHVDIESVSLR
;
A
#
# COMPACT_ATOMS: atom_id res chain seq x y z
N MET A 1 26.11 5.64 18.81
CA MET A 1 25.15 4.86 19.62
C MET A 1 23.84 4.83 18.85
N PRO A 2 23.29 3.66 18.48
CA PRO A 2 21.95 3.61 17.90
C PRO A 2 20.94 4.10 18.94
N ILE A 3 20.05 5.02 18.54
CA ILE A 3 19.07 5.68 19.42
C ILE A 3 17.89 4.73 19.76
N VAL A 4 17.82 3.57 19.11
CA VAL A 4 16.71 2.60 19.19
C VAL A 4 17.25 1.21 19.51
N ALA A 5 16.51 0.42 20.30
CA ALA A 5 16.87 -0.96 20.62
C ALA A 5 16.92 -1.85 19.37
N ALA A 6 17.86 -2.80 19.35
CA ALA A 6 17.96 -3.81 18.30
C ALA A 6 16.63 -4.58 18.13
N GLY A 7 16.25 -4.88 16.88
CA GLY A 7 15.00 -5.58 16.56
C GLY A 7 13.74 -4.71 16.65
N THR A 8 13.85 -3.42 16.95
CA THR A 8 12.70 -2.51 16.90
C THR A 8 12.20 -2.36 15.46
N PRO A 9 10.90 -2.61 15.18
CA PRO A 9 10.34 -2.44 13.85
C PRO A 9 10.59 -1.04 13.29
N LEU A 10 10.79 -0.95 11.98
CA LEU A 10 10.88 0.35 11.29
C LEU A 10 9.53 0.67 10.63
N PRO A 11 8.76 1.66 11.12
CA PRO A 11 7.49 2.02 10.49
C PRO A 11 7.73 2.59 9.10
N LEU A 12 7.08 2.02 8.09
CA LEU A 12 7.00 2.58 6.74
C LEU A 12 5.80 3.51 6.60
N PHE A 13 4.69 3.16 7.26
CA PHE A 13 3.46 3.94 7.34
C PHE A 13 2.76 3.69 8.68
N SER A 14 2.19 4.72 9.28
CA SER A 14 1.25 4.66 10.39
C SER A 14 0.17 5.71 10.19
N ALA A 15 -1.10 5.30 10.12
CA ALA A 15 -2.21 6.23 9.90
C ALA A 15 -2.26 7.32 10.99
N ALA A 16 -1.97 6.97 12.25
CA ALA A 16 -1.96 7.90 13.37
C ALA A 16 -0.88 9.00 13.28
N GLN A 17 0.23 8.74 12.57
CA GLN A 17 1.40 9.62 12.55
C GLN A 17 1.63 10.28 11.19
N ASP A 18 1.33 9.57 10.11
CA ASP A 18 1.73 9.95 8.75
C ASP A 18 0.55 10.56 7.96
N LYS A 19 -0.63 10.79 8.56
CA LYS A 19 -1.85 11.16 7.82
C LYS A 19 -1.70 12.37 6.87
N ASP A 20 -0.86 13.34 7.25
CA ASP A 20 -0.61 14.59 6.52
C ASP A 20 0.66 14.51 5.64
N GLN A 21 1.33 13.35 5.61
CA GLN A 21 2.61 13.13 4.92
C GLN A 21 2.51 12.04 3.82
N VAL A 22 1.29 11.62 3.49
CA VAL A 22 1.03 10.57 2.52
C VAL A 22 0.13 11.04 1.40
N GLU A 23 0.26 10.39 0.24
CA GLU A 23 -0.65 10.56 -0.88
C GLU A 23 -1.59 9.36 -0.92
N ALA A 24 -2.81 9.52 -0.42
CA ALA A 24 -3.85 8.49 -0.48
C ALA A 24 -5.03 9.01 -1.32
N ARG A 25 -5.40 8.31 -2.39
CA ARG A 25 -6.51 8.72 -3.28
C ARG A 25 -7.22 7.54 -3.95
N GLY A 26 -8.47 7.80 -4.34
CA GLY A 26 -9.18 7.02 -5.35
C GLY A 26 -8.60 7.25 -6.74
N ILE A 27 -8.52 6.17 -7.52
CA ILE A 27 -7.99 6.11 -8.89
C ILE A 27 -9.14 5.87 -9.88
N SER A 28 -10.06 4.97 -9.52
CA SER A 28 -11.30 4.75 -10.24
C SER A 28 -12.38 5.76 -9.81
N SER A 29 -13.37 5.99 -10.67
CA SER A 29 -14.45 6.95 -10.40
C SER A 29 -15.36 6.56 -9.24
N THR A 30 -15.30 5.30 -8.81
CA THR A 30 -16.09 4.73 -7.72
C THR A 30 -15.28 4.56 -6.43
N ALA A 31 -14.05 5.05 -6.39
CA ALA A 31 -13.15 4.85 -5.26
C ALA A 31 -12.74 6.16 -4.61
N TRP A 32 -12.51 6.09 -3.30
CA TRP A 32 -12.03 7.20 -2.49
C TRP A 32 -11.28 6.67 -1.27
N THR A 33 -10.65 7.58 -0.54
CA THR A 33 -9.95 7.28 0.71
C THR A 33 -10.48 8.15 1.83
N ASP A 34 -10.49 7.61 3.05
CA ASP A 34 -10.92 8.31 4.26
C ASP A 34 -10.09 7.86 5.47
N TYR A 35 -10.20 8.54 6.60
CA TYR A 35 -9.63 8.10 7.87
C TYR A 35 -10.74 7.69 8.83
N VAL A 36 -10.62 6.51 9.41
CA VAL A 36 -11.62 5.93 10.32
C VAL A 36 -10.96 5.45 11.60
N THR A 37 -11.74 5.33 12.66
CA THR A 37 -11.31 4.68 13.90
C THR A 37 -11.73 3.21 13.86
N THR A 38 -10.78 2.29 14.04
CA THR A 38 -11.07 0.86 14.12
C THR A 38 -11.77 0.53 15.45
N PRO A 39 -12.42 -0.65 15.60
CA PRO A 39 -13.07 -1.01 16.87
C PRO A 39 -12.12 -1.04 18.07
N ALA A 40 -10.81 -1.14 17.83
CA ALA A 40 -9.78 -1.06 18.87
C ALA A 40 -9.45 0.38 19.30
N GLY A 41 -10.06 1.39 18.68
CA GLY A 41 -9.80 2.81 18.96
C GLY A 41 -8.62 3.40 18.18
N GLU A 42 -8.00 2.63 17.28
CA GLU A 42 -6.84 3.06 16.49
C GLU A 42 -7.26 3.78 15.20
N LEU A 43 -6.48 4.76 14.75
CA LEU A 43 -6.71 5.40 13.46
C LEU A 43 -6.27 4.47 12.33
N ALA A 44 -7.08 4.37 11.27
CA ALA A 44 -6.75 3.65 10.05
C ALA A 44 -7.07 4.47 8.81
N LEU A 45 -6.24 4.32 7.78
CA LEU A 45 -6.56 4.79 6.43
C LEU A 45 -7.48 3.76 5.77
N ARG A 46 -8.67 4.22 5.41
CA ARG A 46 -9.67 3.44 4.68
C ARG A 46 -9.54 3.69 3.18
N MET A 47 -9.34 2.65 2.40
CA MET A 47 -9.50 2.65 0.94
C MET A 47 -10.84 2.02 0.58
N VAL A 48 -11.71 2.74 -0.15
CA VAL A 48 -13.07 2.29 -0.47
C VAL A 48 -13.25 2.14 -1.97
N VAL A 49 -13.98 1.10 -2.37
CA VAL A 49 -14.56 0.94 -3.71
C VAL A 49 -16.07 0.78 -3.57
N GLY A 50 -16.81 1.82 -3.96
CA GLY A 50 -18.26 1.81 -3.94
C GLY A 50 -18.89 1.23 -5.21
N GLN A 51 -20.19 0.96 -5.12
CA GLN A 51 -21.01 0.62 -6.27
C GLN A 51 -21.11 1.78 -7.28
N PRO A 52 -21.26 1.50 -8.58
CA PRO A 52 -21.49 2.55 -9.59
C PRO A 52 -22.79 3.30 -9.34
N GLN A 53 -22.80 4.61 -9.61
CA GLN A 53 -24.04 5.39 -9.60
C GLN A 53 -24.89 5.10 -10.86
N LEU A 54 -26.21 5.22 -10.71
CA LEU A 54 -27.15 5.05 -11.82
C LEU A 54 -26.79 6.02 -12.97
N GLY A 55 -26.61 5.49 -14.19
CA GLY A 55 -26.24 6.29 -15.37
C GLY A 55 -24.74 6.47 -15.60
N GLN A 56 -23.86 5.95 -14.73
CA GLN A 56 -22.43 5.84 -15.05
C GLN A 56 -22.16 4.62 -15.94
N PRO A 57 -21.16 4.69 -16.85
CA PRO A 57 -20.72 3.53 -17.59
C PRO A 57 -20.38 2.39 -16.62
N LYS A 58 -20.89 1.19 -16.92
CA LYS A 58 -20.55 0.00 -16.15
C LYS A 58 -19.02 -0.13 -16.12
N PRO A 59 -18.38 -0.19 -14.93
CA PRO A 59 -16.94 -0.32 -14.86
C PRO A 59 -16.49 -1.57 -15.61
N ALA A 60 -15.27 -1.51 -16.16
CA ALA A 60 -14.67 -2.62 -16.88
C ALA A 60 -14.75 -3.90 -16.03
N ALA A 61 -15.04 -5.03 -16.67
CA ALA A 61 -15.18 -6.32 -15.99
C ALA A 61 -13.88 -6.80 -15.33
N THR A 62 -12.74 -6.24 -15.73
CA THR A 62 -11.42 -6.56 -15.20
C THR A 62 -11.09 -5.64 -14.01
N ALA A 63 -10.76 -6.25 -12.87
CA ALA A 63 -10.25 -5.52 -11.72
C ALA A 63 -8.95 -4.79 -12.10
N GLY A 64 -8.82 -3.55 -11.64
CA GLY A 64 -7.62 -2.71 -11.76
C GLY A 64 -7.45 -1.87 -10.50
N PRO A 65 -6.43 -1.00 -10.47
CA PRO A 65 -6.15 -0.16 -9.30
C PRO A 65 -7.32 0.78 -9.04
N SER A 66 -8.00 0.58 -7.92
CA SER A 66 -9.17 1.38 -7.54
C SER A 66 -8.80 2.48 -6.56
N ALA A 67 -7.99 2.18 -5.55
CA ALA A 67 -7.48 3.17 -4.60
C ALA A 67 -6.04 2.82 -4.23
N ALA A 68 -5.26 3.82 -3.85
CA ALA A 68 -3.90 3.61 -3.41
C ALA A 68 -3.45 4.61 -2.35
N LEU A 69 -2.48 4.16 -1.57
CA LEU A 69 -1.66 4.94 -0.65
C LEU A 69 -0.23 4.95 -1.20
N ARG A 70 0.45 6.10 -1.10
CA ARG A 70 1.89 6.25 -1.27
C ARG A 70 2.49 6.99 -0.07
N ALA A 71 3.53 6.41 0.52
CA ALA A 71 4.24 6.96 1.68
C ALA A 71 5.75 6.91 1.44
N TYR A 72 6.44 8.04 1.61
CA TYR A 72 7.90 8.11 1.54
C TYR A 72 8.51 7.74 2.90
N PHE A 73 9.39 6.75 2.92
CA PHE A 73 10.06 6.26 4.13
C PHE A 73 11.59 6.27 4.03
N GLY A 74 12.19 6.73 2.91
CA GLY A 74 13.64 6.73 2.73
C GLY A 74 14.41 7.42 3.86
N HIS A 75 13.86 8.51 4.40
CA HIS A 75 14.41 9.21 5.56
C HIS A 75 14.42 8.36 6.85
N LYS A 76 13.45 7.46 7.03
CA LYS A 76 13.36 6.54 8.17
C LYS A 76 14.42 5.44 8.07
N LEU A 77 14.70 4.95 6.87
CA LEU A 77 15.77 3.97 6.62
C LEU A 77 17.18 4.53 6.82
N ALA A 78 17.43 5.78 6.40
CA ALA A 78 18.74 6.39 6.54
C ALA A 78 19.26 6.39 7.99
N GLY A 79 18.35 6.59 8.97
CA GLY A 79 18.66 6.52 10.40
C GLY A 79 18.81 5.10 10.96
N ARG A 80 18.55 4.05 10.16
CA ARG A 80 18.55 2.63 10.57
C ARG A 80 19.44 1.77 9.68
N ALA A 81 20.45 2.35 9.02
CA ALA A 81 21.33 1.66 8.08
C ALA A 81 21.99 0.39 8.67
N ALA A 82 22.37 0.42 9.95
CA ALA A 82 22.97 -0.72 10.65
C ALA A 82 22.00 -1.91 10.85
N ASP A 83 20.69 -1.65 10.83
CA ASP A 83 19.67 -2.67 11.11
C ASP A 83 19.12 -3.30 9.82
N LEU A 84 19.42 -2.74 8.65
CA LEU A 84 18.82 -3.16 7.37
C LEU A 84 18.97 -4.66 7.09
N ALA A 85 20.11 -5.23 7.45
CA ALA A 85 20.37 -6.65 7.26
C ALA A 85 19.50 -7.56 8.16
N SER A 86 18.97 -7.02 9.27
CA SER A 86 18.11 -7.76 10.20
C SER A 86 16.66 -7.82 9.74
N PHE A 87 16.18 -6.83 8.97
CA PHE A 87 14.82 -6.85 8.46
C PHE A 87 14.63 -7.95 7.42
N LYS A 88 13.65 -8.83 7.64
CA LYS A 88 13.29 -9.96 6.78
C LYS A 88 11.85 -9.91 6.29
N GLU A 89 10.99 -9.11 6.92
CA GLU A 89 9.57 -9.09 6.67
C GLU A 89 9.02 -7.67 6.54
N VAL A 90 8.01 -7.50 5.69
CA VAL A 90 7.07 -6.38 5.76
C VAL A 90 5.84 -6.86 6.53
N VAL A 91 5.44 -6.11 7.54
CA VAL A 91 4.26 -6.40 8.36
C VAL A 91 3.19 -5.36 8.09
N VAL A 92 2.03 -5.80 7.62
CA VAL A 92 0.84 -4.96 7.39
C VAL A 92 -0.15 -5.20 8.51
N LYS A 93 -0.57 -4.15 9.21
CA LYS A 93 -1.64 -4.22 10.22
C LYS A 93 -2.90 -3.57 9.66
N GLY A 94 -3.96 -4.35 9.53
CA GLY A 94 -5.22 -3.86 8.97
C GLY A 94 -6.32 -4.91 8.90
N ARG A 95 -7.44 -4.53 8.30
CA ARG A 95 -8.62 -5.38 8.06
C ARG A 95 -9.28 -5.02 6.73
N ALA A 96 -10.25 -5.82 6.33
CA ALA A 96 -11.17 -5.56 5.24
C ALA A 96 -12.60 -5.86 5.69
N ASN A 97 -13.60 -5.36 4.96
CA ASN A 97 -14.99 -5.74 5.23
C ASN A 97 -15.42 -7.04 4.55
N GLN A 98 -14.62 -7.55 3.61
CA GLN A 98 -14.81 -8.84 2.96
C GLN A 98 -13.63 -9.77 3.25
N PRO A 99 -13.85 -11.07 3.45
CA PRO A 99 -12.77 -12.02 3.69
C PRO A 99 -11.86 -12.12 2.46
N ALA A 100 -10.58 -12.38 2.71
CA ALA A 100 -9.58 -12.60 1.67
C ALA A 100 -9.43 -11.41 0.68
N THR A 101 -9.68 -10.19 1.13
CA THR A 101 -9.53 -8.99 0.28
C THR A 101 -8.05 -8.77 -0.03
N ALA A 102 -7.69 -8.80 -1.32
CA ALA A 102 -6.32 -8.63 -1.77
C ALA A 102 -5.90 -7.16 -1.73
N VAL A 103 -4.75 -6.89 -1.12
CA VAL A 103 -4.06 -5.60 -1.17
C VAL A 103 -2.65 -5.84 -1.65
N LYS A 104 -2.24 -5.12 -2.69
CA LYS A 104 -0.87 -5.19 -3.20
C LYS A 104 0.01 -4.23 -2.41
N VAL A 105 1.09 -4.75 -1.86
CA VAL A 105 2.13 -4.00 -1.14
C VAL A 105 3.30 -3.83 -2.09
N VAL A 106 3.73 -2.60 -2.32
CA VAL A 106 4.80 -2.26 -3.25
C VAL A 106 5.90 -1.53 -2.50
N LEU A 107 7.14 -1.98 -2.67
CA LEU A 107 8.34 -1.24 -2.30
C LEU A 107 8.96 -0.69 -3.58
N GLN A 108 9.05 0.64 -3.66
CA GLN A 108 9.70 1.36 -4.74
C GLN A 108 11.10 1.78 -4.29
N THR A 109 12.06 1.65 -5.21
CA THR A 109 13.44 2.11 -5.06
C THR A 109 13.64 3.53 -5.61
N LYS A 110 14.78 4.13 -5.24
CA LYS A 110 15.24 5.45 -5.75
C LYS A 110 15.33 5.54 -7.28
N ASP A 111 15.51 4.41 -7.95
CA ASP A 111 15.58 4.31 -9.42
C ASP A 111 14.23 3.96 -10.07
N ALA A 112 13.13 4.15 -9.33
CA ALA A 112 11.76 3.86 -9.77
C ALA A 112 11.50 2.39 -10.18
N ALA A 113 12.34 1.45 -9.72
CA ALA A 113 12.03 0.03 -9.79
C ALA A 113 11.07 -0.35 -8.64
N ALA A 114 9.99 -1.04 -8.98
CA ALA A 114 8.97 -1.49 -8.04
C ALA A 114 9.04 -3.01 -7.83
N TYR A 115 8.81 -3.39 -6.57
CA TYR A 115 8.71 -4.78 -6.16
C TYR A 115 7.43 -4.95 -5.37
N SER A 116 6.62 -5.94 -5.69
CA SER A 116 5.34 -6.16 -5.03
C SER A 116 5.16 -7.56 -4.47
N ALA A 117 4.29 -7.62 -3.47
CA ALA A 117 3.72 -8.84 -2.93
C ALA A 117 2.26 -8.55 -2.54
N THR A 118 1.40 -9.56 -2.58
CA THR A 118 -0.02 -9.42 -2.24
C THR A 118 -0.29 -9.98 -0.85
N VAL A 119 -1.03 -9.22 -0.04
CA VAL A 119 -1.62 -9.70 1.22
C VAL A 119 -3.11 -9.90 1.08
N GLN A 120 -3.64 -10.84 1.86
CA GLN A 120 -5.08 -11.02 2.02
C GLN A 120 -5.49 -10.55 3.42
N LEU A 121 -6.42 -9.60 3.47
CA LEU A 121 -6.97 -9.09 4.72
C LEU A 121 -8.34 -9.73 4.99
N GLY A 122 -8.58 -10.03 6.26
CA GLY A 122 -9.83 -10.59 6.75
C GLY A 122 -10.73 -9.55 7.42
N ALA A 123 -11.85 -10.03 7.97
CA ALA A 123 -12.79 -9.18 8.68
C ALA A 123 -12.18 -8.55 9.94
N GLU A 124 -11.29 -9.23 10.64
CA GLU A 124 -10.68 -8.74 11.87
C GLU A 124 -9.37 -7.97 11.63
N VAL A 125 -9.03 -7.07 12.54
CA VAL A 125 -7.72 -6.40 12.52
C VAL A 125 -6.64 -7.43 12.85
N GLN A 126 -5.68 -7.60 11.94
CA GLN A 126 -4.58 -8.54 12.10
C GLN A 126 -3.26 -8.00 11.55
N GLU A 127 -2.15 -8.53 12.06
CA GLU A 127 -0.83 -8.38 11.44
C GLU A 127 -0.63 -9.49 10.39
N VAL A 128 -0.41 -9.12 9.13
CA VAL A 128 0.00 -10.04 8.07
C VAL A 128 1.47 -9.80 7.77
N ARG A 129 2.27 -10.87 7.83
CA ARG A 129 3.72 -10.84 7.58
C ARG A 129 4.02 -11.32 6.18
N ILE A 130 4.83 -10.55 5.47
CA ILE A 130 5.28 -10.85 4.11
C ILE A 130 6.80 -10.97 4.14
N PRO A 131 7.37 -12.15 3.85
CA PRO A 131 8.81 -12.27 3.68
C PRO A 131 9.28 -11.33 2.56
N LEU A 132 10.37 -10.59 2.75
CA LEU A 132 10.96 -9.75 1.71
C LEU A 132 11.33 -10.56 0.47
N ALA A 133 11.70 -11.84 0.66
CA ALA A 133 11.95 -12.78 -0.42
C ALA A 133 10.72 -13.14 -1.27
N ALA A 134 9.50 -12.81 -0.83
CA ALA A 134 8.28 -12.98 -1.60
C ALA A 134 8.02 -11.83 -2.59
N PHE A 135 8.70 -10.68 -2.41
CA PHE A 135 8.56 -9.55 -3.32
C PHE A 135 9.18 -9.89 -4.69
N ARG A 136 8.47 -9.54 -5.75
CA ARG A 136 8.86 -9.76 -7.15
C ARG A 136 8.82 -8.43 -7.89
N SER A 137 9.63 -8.28 -8.94
CA SER A 137 9.56 -7.08 -9.77
C SER A 137 8.14 -6.93 -10.33
N ASP A 138 7.64 -5.70 -10.31
CA ASP A 138 6.28 -5.35 -10.74
C ASP A 138 6.30 -3.97 -11.40
N ALA A 139 5.17 -3.61 -12.02
CA ALA A 139 4.95 -2.27 -12.54
C ALA A 139 4.64 -1.30 -11.40
N LEU A 140 5.30 -0.15 -11.40
CA LEU A 140 5.06 0.95 -10.48
C LEU A 140 3.77 1.67 -10.86
N LEU A 141 2.85 1.86 -9.91
CA LEU A 141 1.66 2.68 -10.11
C LEU A 141 2.03 4.17 -10.02
N LEU A 142 1.72 4.93 -11.06
CA LEU A 142 2.02 6.36 -11.10
C LEU A 142 1.00 7.15 -10.30
N LEU A 143 1.45 7.74 -9.20
CA LEU A 143 0.67 8.62 -8.32
C LEU A 143 1.38 9.98 -8.19
N PRO A 144 0.66 11.11 -8.34
CA PRO A 144 -0.76 11.22 -8.74
C PRO A 144 -1.02 10.68 -10.16
N ARG A 145 -2.26 10.27 -10.45
CA ARG A 145 -2.65 9.77 -11.79
C ARG A 145 -2.23 10.78 -12.87
N PRO A 146 -1.45 10.35 -13.89
CA PRO A 146 -1.00 11.25 -14.95
C PRO A 146 -2.16 11.89 -15.73
N TYR A 147 -1.98 13.14 -16.13
CA TYR A 147 -2.87 13.86 -17.06
C TYR A 147 -2.13 14.12 -18.37
N PRO A 148 -2.79 13.96 -19.54
CA PRO A 148 -4.18 13.54 -19.73
C PRO A 148 -4.41 12.04 -19.46
N GLY A 149 -5.66 11.65 -19.20
CA GLY A 149 -6.00 10.30 -18.71
C GLY A 149 -5.72 9.11 -19.64
N PHE A 150 -5.20 9.35 -20.85
CA PHE A 150 -4.73 8.34 -21.80
C PHE A 150 -3.25 7.97 -21.61
N LEU A 151 -2.50 8.72 -20.80
CA LEU A 151 -1.11 8.37 -20.48
C LEU A 151 -1.07 7.06 -19.67
N PRO A 152 0.04 6.29 -19.77
CA PRO A 152 0.21 5.08 -18.98
C PRO A 152 -0.01 5.33 -17.49
N LEU A 153 -0.80 4.46 -16.86
CA LEU A 153 -1.03 4.50 -15.41
C LEU A 153 0.11 3.84 -14.62
N THR A 154 0.97 3.09 -15.32
CA THR A 154 2.06 2.35 -14.71
C THR A 154 3.38 2.58 -15.45
N HIS A 155 4.48 2.45 -14.72
CA HIS A 155 5.85 2.46 -15.22
C HIS A 155 6.51 1.12 -14.94
N GLN A 156 7.15 0.52 -15.94
CA GLN A 156 7.94 -0.70 -15.78
C GLN A 156 9.42 -0.38 -16.00
N SER A 157 10.24 -0.56 -14.96
CA SER A 157 11.69 -0.44 -15.09
C SER A 157 12.22 -1.50 -16.06
N SER A 158 13.14 -1.09 -16.94
CA SER A 158 13.86 -1.98 -17.87
C SER A 158 14.91 -2.85 -17.14
N SER A 159 15.37 -2.40 -15.98
CA SER A 159 16.27 -3.15 -15.09
C SER A 159 15.49 -3.69 -13.89
N GLN A 160 15.62 -4.99 -13.64
CA GLN A 160 14.91 -5.69 -12.56
C GLN A 160 15.91 -6.45 -11.66
N PRO A 161 16.84 -5.76 -10.97
CA PRO A 161 17.71 -6.43 -10.00
C PRO A 161 16.89 -7.03 -8.85
N ALA A 162 17.52 -7.80 -7.97
CA ALA A 162 16.84 -8.22 -6.75
C ALA A 162 16.58 -7.00 -5.84
N LEU A 163 15.44 -6.98 -5.15
CA LEU A 163 15.10 -5.93 -4.17
C LEU A 163 16.23 -5.76 -3.15
N GLN A 164 16.78 -4.55 -3.06
CA GLN A 164 17.71 -4.13 -2.00
C GLN A 164 17.01 -3.12 -1.10
N LEU A 165 16.89 -3.43 0.20
CA LEU A 165 16.27 -2.50 1.16
C LEU A 165 17.02 -1.19 1.28
N THR A 166 18.34 -1.17 1.04
CA THR A 166 19.17 0.03 1.03
C THR A 166 18.74 1.06 -0.01
N ASP A 167 18.08 0.60 -1.08
CA ASP A 167 17.62 1.45 -2.19
C ASP A 167 16.12 1.74 -2.14
N ALA A 168 15.38 1.07 -1.25
CA ALA A 168 13.95 1.26 -1.08
C ALA A 168 13.64 2.60 -0.39
N GLU A 169 12.63 3.32 -0.84
CA GLU A 169 12.31 4.64 -0.29
C GLU A 169 10.83 4.98 -0.25
N VAL A 170 9.99 4.27 -1.02
CA VAL A 170 8.56 4.55 -1.11
C VAL A 170 7.77 3.25 -0.92
N LEU A 171 6.76 3.32 -0.06
CA LEU A 171 5.74 2.29 0.11
C LEU A 171 4.54 2.71 -0.74
N GLN A 172 4.00 1.78 -1.53
CA GLN A 172 2.62 1.90 -2.01
C GLN A 172 1.77 0.74 -1.52
N LEU A 173 0.52 1.05 -1.16
CA LEU A 173 -0.53 0.04 -1.02
C LEU A 173 -1.55 0.29 -2.12
N VAL A 174 -1.94 -0.77 -2.83
CA VAL A 174 -2.89 -0.68 -3.94
C VAL A 174 -4.03 -1.65 -3.69
N LEU A 175 -5.25 -1.13 -3.66
CA LEU A 175 -6.47 -1.92 -3.67
C LEU A 175 -6.91 -2.15 -5.12
N ASP A 176 -6.58 -3.33 -5.64
CA ASP A 176 -7.02 -3.79 -6.95
C ASP A 176 -8.39 -4.46 -6.81
N ALA A 177 -9.46 -3.75 -7.15
CA ALA A 177 -10.81 -4.27 -7.04
C ALA A 177 -11.74 -3.64 -8.08
N ALA A 178 -12.64 -4.47 -8.61
CA ALA A 178 -13.77 -3.98 -9.40
C ALA A 178 -14.83 -3.37 -8.48
N ALA A 179 -15.62 -2.44 -9.01
CA ALA A 179 -16.75 -1.89 -8.28
C ALA A 179 -17.75 -3.01 -7.95
N PRO A 180 -18.14 -3.19 -6.67
CA PRO A 180 -19.12 -4.20 -6.31
C PRO A 180 -20.48 -3.87 -6.91
N ALA A 181 -21.27 -4.90 -7.21
CA ALA A 181 -22.63 -4.72 -7.72
C ALA A 181 -23.56 -4.05 -6.70
N ASN A 182 -23.33 -4.33 -5.41
CA ASN A 182 -24.08 -3.78 -4.29
C ASN A 182 -23.12 -3.40 -3.15
N GLY A 183 -23.42 -2.29 -2.48
CA GLY A 183 -22.68 -1.87 -1.29
C GLY A 183 -21.28 -1.32 -1.61
N GLN A 184 -20.32 -1.65 -0.76
CA GLN A 184 -18.95 -1.15 -0.85
C GLN A 184 -17.95 -2.23 -0.41
N LEU A 185 -16.79 -2.26 -1.05
CA LEU A 185 -15.60 -2.94 -0.55
C LEU A 185 -14.72 -1.89 0.14
N HIS A 186 -14.17 -2.20 1.31
CA HIS A 186 -13.15 -1.36 1.90
C HIS A 186 -12.09 -2.16 2.66
N VAL A 187 -10.90 -1.57 2.72
CA VAL A 187 -9.79 -2.02 3.56
C VAL A 187 -9.36 -0.88 4.46
N ASP A 188 -9.07 -1.20 5.71
CA ASP A 188 -8.61 -0.27 6.75
C ASP A 188 -7.17 -0.65 7.11
N ILE A 189 -6.22 0.25 6.89
CA ILE A 189 -4.81 0.05 7.16
C ILE A 189 -4.38 0.93 8.34
N GLU A 190 -3.98 0.31 9.44
CA GLU A 190 -3.46 1.02 10.61
C GLU A 190 -1.97 1.35 10.41
N SER A 191 -1.17 0.37 9.97
CA SER A 191 0.27 0.57 9.78
C SER A 191 0.92 -0.45 8.85
N VAL A 192 2.11 -0.10 8.37
CA VAL A 192 3.04 -0.99 7.66
C VAL A 192 4.44 -0.78 8.23
N SER A 193 5.18 -1.85 8.52
CA SER A 193 6.53 -1.77 9.09
C SER A 193 7.47 -2.83 8.54
N LEU A 194 8.78 -2.61 8.65
CA LEU A 194 9.81 -3.63 8.46
C LEU A 194 10.14 -4.29 9.80
N ARG A 195 10.30 -5.61 9.79
CA ARG A 195 10.74 -6.44 10.92
C ARG A 195 11.82 -7.41 10.51
#